data_AF-A0A1Z8Z3G5-F1
#
_entry.id   AF-A0A1Z8Z3G5-F1
#
_cell.length_a   1.000
_cell.length_b   1.000
_cell.length_c   1.000
_cell.angle_alpha   90.00
_cell.angle_beta   90.00
_cell.angle_gamma   90.00
#
_symmetry.space_group_name_H-M   'P 1'
#
loop_
_entity.id
_entity.type
_entity.pdbx_description
1 polymer ?
#
loop_
_entity_poly.entity_id
_entity_poly.type
_entity_poly.pdbx_seq_one_letter_code
_entity_poly.pdbx_strand_id
1 'polypeptide(L)'
;MSKFKKGESGNPKGRPKGVIDKRQKLRIALEARAEELLDVVINRAMQGDSQMQRILLGRLIPPAKPESLAQTFDLPDGSFTEQAKAIVKATSQGEINPSVASELLSAITSSIKIKESEELEKRIQQIEERIFESEK
;
A
#
# COMPACT_ATOMS: atom_id res chain seq x y z
N MET A 1 -26.82 26.25 -23.01
CA MET A 1 -26.03 25.02 -22.78
C MET A 1 -25.05 24.83 -23.94
N SER A 2 -23.77 25.16 -23.76
CA SER A 2 -22.74 24.89 -24.76
C SER A 2 -22.44 23.38 -24.78
N LYS A 3 -23.01 22.66 -25.74
CA LYS A 3 -22.67 21.26 -26.00
C LYS A 3 -21.43 21.25 -26.89
N PHE A 4 -20.28 20.95 -26.31
CA PHE A 4 -19.08 20.63 -27.10
C PHE A 4 -19.39 19.43 -28.01
N LYS A 5 -18.88 19.46 -29.26
CA LYS A 5 -19.06 18.35 -30.21
C LYS A 5 -18.30 17.12 -29.70
N LYS A 6 -18.93 15.95 -29.75
CA LYS A 6 -18.31 14.68 -29.38
C LYS A 6 -17.08 14.44 -30.27
N GLY A 7 -15.91 14.30 -29.66
CA GLY A 7 -14.64 14.08 -30.38
C GLY A 7 -13.83 15.36 -30.66
N GLU A 8 -14.36 16.54 -30.39
CA GLU A 8 -13.64 17.81 -30.58
C GLU A 8 -13.49 18.57 -29.26
N SER A 9 -12.24 18.86 -28.86
CA SER A 9 -11.99 19.73 -27.71
C SER A 9 -12.45 21.15 -28.03
N GLY A 10 -13.27 21.74 -27.15
CA GLY A 10 -13.64 23.16 -27.23
C GLY A 10 -12.47 24.13 -26.97
N ASN A 11 -11.31 23.61 -26.56
CA ASN A 11 -10.07 24.37 -26.44
C ASN A 11 -8.89 23.56 -27.00
N PRO A 12 -8.67 23.56 -28.33
CA PRO A 12 -7.64 22.75 -28.98
C PRO A 12 -6.20 23.18 -28.62
N LYS A 13 -5.99 24.41 -28.15
CA LYS A 13 -4.67 24.90 -27.68
C LYS A 13 -4.41 24.58 -26.20
N GLY A 14 -5.38 23.98 -25.50
CA GLY A 14 -5.29 23.69 -24.08
C GLY A 14 -5.28 24.95 -23.20
N ARG A 15 -5.11 24.75 -21.88
CA ARG A 15 -4.95 25.86 -20.93
C ARG A 15 -3.68 26.64 -21.29
N PRO A 16 -3.72 27.98 -21.42
CA PRO A 16 -2.54 28.76 -21.75
C PRO A 16 -1.42 28.52 -20.72
N LYS A 17 -0.20 28.28 -21.21
CA LYS A 17 0.97 28.03 -20.36
C LYS A 17 1.20 29.23 -19.43
N GLY A 18 1.46 28.95 -18.15
CA GLY A 18 1.74 29.98 -17.13
C GLY A 18 0.51 30.61 -16.47
N VAL A 19 -0.72 30.27 -16.89
CA VAL A 19 -1.92 30.74 -16.19
C VAL A 19 -2.05 30.03 -14.86
N ILE A 20 -1.88 30.77 -13.76
CA ILE A 20 -2.12 30.33 -12.39
C ILE A 20 -3.64 30.25 -12.18
N ASP A 21 -4.15 29.11 -11.76
CA ASP A 21 -5.57 29.03 -11.40
C ASP A 21 -5.82 29.60 -10.01
N LYS A 22 -7.10 29.81 -9.70
CA LYS A 22 -7.52 30.32 -8.40
C LYS A 22 -6.99 29.48 -7.23
N ARG A 23 -6.89 28.15 -7.38
CA ARG A 23 -6.43 27.26 -6.30
C ARG A 23 -4.94 27.44 -6.06
N GLN A 24 -4.15 27.49 -7.12
CA GLN A 24 -2.71 27.74 -7.04
C GLN A 24 -2.41 29.13 -6.47
N LYS A 25 -3.19 30.15 -6.83
CA LYS A 25 -3.07 31.49 -6.23
C LYS A 25 -3.34 31.47 -4.71
N LEU A 26 -4.38 30.76 -4.28
CA LEU A 26 -4.69 30.58 -2.85
C LEU A 26 -3.60 29.80 -2.13
N ARG A 27 -3.04 28.76 -2.75
CA ARG A 27 -1.94 27.97 -2.17
C ARG A 27 -0.70 28.84 -1.93
N ILE A 28 -0.31 29.64 -2.92
CA ILE A 28 0.83 30.58 -2.78
C ILE A 28 0.58 31.58 -1.65
N ALA A 29 -0.63 32.15 -1.57
CA ALA A 29 -0.97 33.09 -0.51
C ALA A 29 -0.94 32.44 0.89
N LEU A 30 -1.35 31.17 0.99
CA LEU A 30 -1.31 30.39 2.23
C LEU A 30 0.13 30.02 2.62
N GLU A 31 0.93 29.56 1.67
CA GLU A 31 2.35 29.21 1.87
C GLU A 31 3.15 30.43 2.38
N ALA A 32 2.89 31.62 1.82
CA ALA A 32 3.52 32.88 2.25
C ALA A 32 3.15 33.33 3.67
N ARG A 33 2.22 32.63 4.34
CA ARG A 33 1.75 32.89 5.71
C ARG A 33 1.76 31.63 6.57
N ALA A 34 2.49 30.60 6.15
CA ALA A 34 2.44 29.29 6.80
C ALA A 34 2.91 29.34 8.26
N GLU A 35 3.97 30.10 8.57
CA GLU A 35 4.49 30.26 9.94
C GLU A 35 3.48 30.98 10.85
N GLU A 36 2.97 32.13 10.42
CA GLU A 36 1.94 32.88 11.17
C GLU A 36 0.68 32.04 11.42
N LEU A 37 0.24 31.27 10.42
CA LEU A 37 -0.91 30.38 10.56
C LEU A 37 -0.62 29.26 11.56
N LEU A 38 0.59 28.71 11.57
CA LEU A 38 0.99 27.66 12.51
C LEU A 38 0.92 28.18 13.96
N ASP A 39 1.43 29.38 14.24
CA ASP A 39 1.37 29.99 15.56
C ASP A 39 -0.09 30.19 16.03
N VAL A 40 -0.97 30.65 15.14
CA VAL A 40 -2.40 30.79 15.45
C VAL A 40 -3.03 29.44 15.77
N VAL A 41 -2.73 28.40 14.99
CA VAL A 41 -3.27 27.04 15.21
C VAL A 41 -2.77 26.46 16.53
N ILE A 42 -1.49 26.62 16.86
CA ILE A 42 -0.90 26.20 18.13
C ILE A 42 -1.59 26.92 19.29
N ASN A 43 -1.70 28.25 19.24
CA ASN A 43 -2.32 29.04 20.29
C ASN A 43 -3.78 28.62 20.55
N ARG A 44 -4.56 28.40 19.48
CA ARG A 44 -5.94 27.91 19.62
C ARG A 44 -6.01 26.51 20.24
N ALA A 45 -5.12 25.60 19.84
CA ALA A 45 -5.05 24.28 20.45
C ALA A 45 -4.71 24.36 21.95
N MET A 46 -3.76 25.22 22.32
CA MET A 46 -3.39 25.46 23.72
C MET A 46 -4.54 26.08 24.54
N GLN A 47 -5.43 26.83 23.90
CA GLN A 47 -6.64 27.42 24.51
C GLN A 47 -7.83 26.45 24.59
N GLY A 48 -7.68 25.19 24.18
CA GLY A 48 -8.73 24.18 24.33
C GLY A 48 -9.59 23.93 23.08
N ASP A 49 -9.18 24.44 21.91
CA ASP A 49 -9.85 24.10 20.64
C ASP A 49 -9.58 22.64 20.28
N SER A 50 -10.54 21.76 20.59
CA SER A 50 -10.41 20.30 20.46
C SER A 50 -10.17 19.84 19.01
N GLN A 51 -10.64 20.59 18.02
CA GLN A 51 -10.38 20.30 16.61
C GLN A 51 -8.91 20.56 16.27
N MET A 52 -8.35 21.69 16.71
CA MET A 52 -6.94 22.01 16.49
C MET A 52 -6.02 21.06 17.24
N GLN A 53 -6.37 20.70 18.48
CA GLN A 53 -5.65 19.68 19.26
C GLN A 53 -5.61 18.34 18.52
N ARG A 54 -6.74 17.87 17.99
CA ARG A 54 -6.79 16.61 17.22
C ARG A 54 -5.92 16.65 15.97
N ILE A 55 -5.93 17.76 15.24
CA ILE A 55 -5.11 17.94 14.03
C ILE A 55 -3.62 17.90 14.37
N LEU A 56 -3.19 18.65 15.39
CA LEU A 56 -1.78 18.71 15.80
C LEU A 56 -1.30 17.38 16.40
N LEU A 57 -2.10 16.74 17.26
CA LEU A 57 -1.77 15.44 17.83
C LEU A 57 -1.63 14.36 16.75
N GLY A 58 -2.50 14.36 15.73
CA GLY A 58 -2.40 13.42 14.61
C GLY A 58 -1.17 13.65 13.70
N ARG A 59 -0.51 14.81 13.79
CA ARG A 59 0.76 15.09 13.10
C ARG A 59 1.99 14.69 13.92
N LEU A 60 1.88 14.74 15.26
CA LEU A 60 2.95 14.40 16.19
C LEU A 60 2.99 12.91 16.52
N ILE A 61 1.81 12.32 16.72
CA ILE A 61 1.64 10.95 17.18
C ILE A 61 1.00 10.15 16.04
N PRO A 62 1.70 9.16 15.45
CA PRO A 62 1.09 8.28 14.47
C PRO A 62 -0.09 7.53 15.12
N PRO A 63 -1.17 7.25 14.37
CA PRO A 63 -2.22 6.41 14.90
C PRO A 63 -1.63 5.07 15.35
N ALA A 64 -2.05 4.59 16.51
CA ALA A 64 -1.64 3.28 17.00
C ALA A 64 -1.93 2.25 15.92
N LYS A 65 -0.91 1.46 15.56
CA LYS A 65 -1.12 0.32 14.67
C LYS A 65 -1.99 -0.70 15.42
N PRO A 66 -2.91 -1.38 14.73
CA PRO A 66 -3.55 -2.54 15.33
C PRO A 66 -2.46 -3.57 15.64
N GLU A 67 -2.18 -3.76 16.93
CA GLU A 67 -1.34 -4.86 17.40
C GLU A 67 -2.22 -6.09 17.55
N SER A 68 -1.98 -7.11 16.73
CA SER A 68 -2.47 -8.45 17.03
C SER A 68 -1.61 -8.99 18.18
N LEU A 69 -2.27 -9.46 19.25
CA LEU A 69 -1.57 -10.26 20.26
C LEU A 69 -0.88 -11.42 19.54
N ALA A 70 0.37 -11.70 19.90
CA ALA A 70 1.10 -12.83 19.35
C ALA A 70 0.30 -14.11 19.59
N GLN A 71 -0.31 -14.64 18.52
CA GLN A 71 -0.99 -15.93 18.54
C GLN A 71 0.01 -16.98 18.07
N THR A 72 0.26 -17.95 18.93
CA THR A 72 1.01 -19.16 18.57
C THR A 72 0.13 -20.00 17.66
N PHE A 73 0.56 -20.18 16.41
CA PHE A 73 -0.07 -21.09 15.47
C PHE A 73 0.99 -22.05 14.94
N ASP A 74 0.81 -23.34 15.24
CA ASP A 74 1.69 -24.39 14.73
C ASP A 74 1.30 -24.70 13.28
N LEU A 75 2.16 -24.24 12.37
CA LEU A 75 1.99 -24.54 10.95
C LEU A 75 2.36 -26.01 10.71
N PRO A 76 1.47 -26.84 10.14
CA PRO A 76 1.78 -28.24 9.92
C PRO A 76 2.89 -28.41 8.87
N ASP A 77 3.74 -29.41 9.07
CA ASP A 77 4.65 -29.87 8.04
C ASP A 77 3.87 -30.42 6.83
N GLY A 78 4.44 -30.29 5.63
CA GLY A 78 3.85 -30.84 4.41
C GLY A 78 3.86 -29.87 3.23
N SER A 79 2.92 -30.07 2.32
CA SER A 79 2.77 -29.22 1.13
C SER A 79 2.23 -27.84 1.48
N PHE A 80 2.60 -26.84 0.69
CA PHE A 80 2.05 -25.48 0.83
C PHE A 80 0.51 -25.44 0.76
N THR A 81 -0.11 -26.37 0.02
CA THR A 81 -1.56 -26.53 -0.05
C THR A 81 -2.16 -27.00 1.27
N GLU A 82 -1.51 -27.93 1.97
CA GLU A 82 -1.96 -28.42 3.28
C GLU A 82 -1.81 -27.33 4.34
N GLN A 83 -0.70 -26.61 4.31
CA GLN A 83 -0.46 -25.45 5.18
C GLN A 83 -1.52 -24.35 4.98
N ALA A 84 -1.85 -24.02 3.73
CA ALA A 84 -2.89 -23.04 3.43
C ALA A 84 -4.28 -23.48 3.94
N LYS A 85 -4.63 -24.76 3.77
CA LYS A 85 -5.89 -25.31 4.31
C LYS A 85 -5.94 -25.26 5.83
N ALA A 86 -4.82 -25.55 6.51
CA ALA A 86 -4.73 -25.49 7.96
C ALA A 86 -4.96 -24.06 8.48
N ILE A 87 -4.36 -23.06 7.85
CA ILE A 87 -4.57 -21.65 8.19
C ILE A 87 -6.04 -21.26 8.03
N VAL A 88 -6.67 -21.61 6.91
CA VAL A 88 -8.09 -21.29 6.65
C VAL A 88 -9.00 -21.94 7.69
N LYS A 89 -8.71 -23.20 8.06
CA LYS A 89 -9.47 -23.93 9.09
C LYS A 89 -9.32 -23.29 10.48
N ALA A 90 -8.10 -23.00 10.91
CA ALA A 90 -7.85 -22.38 12.20
C ALA A 90 -8.47 -20.96 12.29
N THR A 91 -8.52 -20.24 11.16
CA THR A 91 -9.23 -18.96 11.06
C THR A 91 -10.74 -19.13 11.25
N SER A 92 -11.35 -20.14 10.63
CA SER A 92 -12.79 -20.37 10.75
C SER A 92 -13.20 -20.87 12.14
N GLN A 93 -12.27 -21.47 12.88
CA GLN A 93 -12.45 -21.88 14.27
C GLN A 93 -12.20 -20.75 15.28
N GLY A 94 -11.69 -19.60 14.83
CA GLY A 94 -11.38 -18.44 15.68
C GLY A 94 -10.07 -18.57 16.47
N GLU A 95 -9.23 -19.56 16.12
CA GLU A 95 -7.92 -19.78 16.76
C GLU A 95 -6.91 -18.72 16.32
N ILE A 96 -7.01 -18.25 15.07
CA ILE A 96 -6.18 -17.19 14.51
C ILE A 96 -7.03 -16.00 14.03
N ASN A 97 -6.54 -14.79 14.23
CA ASN A 97 -7.14 -13.58 13.67
C ASN A 97 -7.09 -13.60 12.12
N PRO A 98 -8.18 -13.22 11.42
CA PRO A 98 -8.20 -13.15 9.96
C PRO A 98 -7.09 -12.30 9.32
N SER A 99 -6.65 -11.22 10.00
CA SER A 99 -5.53 -10.39 9.54
C SER A 99 -4.22 -11.18 9.52
N VAL A 100 -3.95 -11.94 10.59
CA VAL A 100 -2.76 -12.79 10.71
C VAL A 100 -2.81 -13.93 9.69
N ALA A 101 -3.99 -14.54 9.50
CA ALA A 101 -4.17 -15.58 8.50
C ALA A 101 -3.86 -15.08 7.07
N SER A 102 -4.27 -13.86 6.73
CA SER A 102 -3.94 -13.25 5.44
C SER A 102 -2.42 -13.05 5.26
N GLU A 103 -1.71 -12.63 6.32
CA GLU A 103 -0.26 -12.47 6.29
C GLU A 103 0.45 -13.82 6.10
N LEU A 104 0.02 -14.87 6.82
CA LEU A 104 0.57 -16.21 6.68
C LEU A 104 0.34 -16.79 5.28
N LEU A 105 -0.85 -16.62 4.70
CA LEU A 105 -1.13 -17.07 3.33
C LEU A 105 -0.29 -16.32 2.28
N SER A 106 -0.01 -15.03 2.52
CA SER A 106 0.89 -14.24 1.68
C SER A 106 2.34 -14.75 1.75
N ALA A 107 2.80 -15.12 2.95
CA ALA A 107 4.10 -15.74 3.14
C ALA A 107 4.22 -17.08 2.39
N ILE A 108 3.23 -17.97 2.52
CA ILE A 108 3.18 -19.24 1.76
C ILE A 108 3.23 -19.00 0.25
N THR A 109 2.45 -18.04 -0.24
CA THR A 109 2.43 -17.70 -1.68
C THR A 109 3.80 -17.23 -2.16
N SER A 110 4.52 -16.48 -1.32
CA SER A 110 5.89 -16.04 -1.63
C SER A 110 6.87 -17.23 -1.66
N SER A 111 6.74 -18.18 -0.73
CA SER A 111 7.55 -19.41 -0.71
C SER A 111 7.29 -20.31 -1.93
N ILE A 112 6.03 -20.40 -2.40
CA ILE A 112 5.70 -21.13 -3.63
C ILE A 112 6.45 -20.53 -4.83
N LYS A 113 6.45 -19.20 -4.98
CA LYS A 113 7.14 -18.53 -6.10
C LYS A 113 8.64 -18.75 -6.09
N ILE A 114 9.26 -18.80 -4.91
CA ILE A 114 10.68 -19.14 -4.75
C ILE A 114 10.91 -20.57 -5.26
N LYS A 115 10.12 -21.53 -4.78
CA LYS A 115 10.23 -22.93 -5.21
C LYS A 115 10.01 -23.11 -6.71
N GLU A 116 9.03 -22.44 -7.29
CA GLU A 116 8.77 -22.46 -8.74
C GLU A 116 9.99 -21.95 -9.52
N SER A 117 10.63 -20.89 -9.02
CA SER A 117 11.81 -20.30 -9.65
C SER A 117 13.02 -21.25 -9.59
N GLU A 118 13.25 -21.91 -8.45
CA GLU A 118 14.29 -22.94 -8.27
C GLU A 118 14.04 -24.16 -9.19
N GLU A 119 12.79 -24.62 -9.30
CA GLU A 119 12.43 -25.73 -10.19
C GLU A 119 12.64 -25.38 -11.66
N LEU A 120 12.32 -24.15 -12.06
CA LEU A 120 12.55 -23.66 -13.43
C LEU A 120 14.04 -23.55 -13.74
N GLU A 121 14.83 -22.98 -12.84
CA GLU A 121 16.29 -22.86 -12.98
C GLU A 121 16.93 -24.25 -13.18
N LYS A 122 16.55 -25.21 -12.34
CA LYS A 122 17.04 -26.60 -12.46
C LYS A 122 16.67 -27.26 -13.79
N ARG A 123 15.45 -27.02 -14.30
CA ARG A 123 15.01 -27.57 -15.59
C ARG A 123 15.74 -26.92 -16.76
N ILE A 124 16.00 -25.62 -16.70
CA ILE A 124 16.77 -24.90 -17.72
C ILE A 124 18.19 -25.45 -17.77
N GLN A 125 18.85 -25.58 -16.62
CA GLN A 125 20.21 -26.12 -16.54
C GLN A 125 20.31 -27.53 -17.17
N GLN A 126 19.36 -28.42 -16.87
CA GLN A 126 19.31 -29.76 -17.47
C GLN A 126 19.12 -29.75 -18.99
N ILE A 127 18.37 -28.78 -19.51
CA ILE A 127 18.16 -28.62 -20.96
C ILE A 127 19.44 -28.10 -21.61
N GLU A 128 20.09 -27.10 -21.02
CA GLU A 128 21.35 -26.52 -21.51
C GLU A 128 22.46 -27.57 -21.55
N GLU A 129 22.59 -28.40 -20.51
CA GLU A 129 23.54 -29.52 -20.48
C GLU A 129 23.31 -30.51 -21.63
N ARG A 130 22.05 -30.92 -21.87
CA ARG A 130 21.70 -31.84 -22.97
C ARG A 130 21.95 -31.26 -24.35
N ILE A 131 21.67 -29.96 -24.53
CA ILE A 131 21.95 -29.27 -25.79
C ILE A 131 23.46 -29.26 -26.04
N PHE A 132 24.24 -28.90 -25.01
CA PHE A 132 25.70 -28.87 -25.10
C PHE A 132 26.31 -30.25 -25.39
N GLU A 133 25.74 -31.33 -24.84
CA GLU A 133 26.15 -32.71 -25.14
C GLU A 133 25.79 -33.14 -26.57
N SER A 134 24.68 -32.64 -27.13
CA SER A 134 24.23 -32.99 -28.49
C SER A 134 24.98 -32.28 -29.62
N GLU A 135 25.62 -31.14 -29.31
CA GLU A 135 26.43 -30.36 -30.26
C GLU A 135 27.89 -30.84 -30.35
N LYS A 136 28.25 -31.88 -29.60
CA LYS A 136 29.61 -32.42 -29.47
C LYS A 136 29.76 -33.75 -30.20
#